data_AF-F7A2I6-F1
#
_entry.id   AF-F7A2I6-F1
#
_cell.length_a   1.000
_cell.length_b   1.000
_cell.length_c   1.000
_cell.angle_alpha   90.00
_cell.angle_beta   90.00
_cell.angle_gamma   90.00
#
_symmetry.space_group_name_H-M   'P 1'
#
loop_
_entity.id
_entity.type
_entity.pdbx_description
1 polymer ?
#
loop_
_entity_poly.entity_id
_entity_poly.type
_entity_poly.pdbx_seq_one_letter_code
_entity_poly.pdbx_strand_id
1 'polypeptide(L)'
;MAEHILCITASGGIPLLTRTKPGCSPLSFPVVGALNGVHMFAANRDVKLLSTLTGNKRIVWKVFQVSYTYSSRNSSSTITDAHISRLLENVFHSLVFLTGLQELTNIQNVDRLKKDLRSCNSLIDTYLDTIEMFGDLTQCVDVMLHEDSKLLEEHLTAFAEAADSTYGCLVNNGQVVCATAKWWLLTGLELALLSRLINTLSSSITSCDIPIYLPHSSPNIAHRLLVFTLVSGVGVKSGVRVCVLCGPQPSLTQVQETLLESFWRSAMNTLQRCAHSHTIPDPLIQTLPSPLLGFLLIDTENRRCVSLMRP
;
A
#
# COMPACT_ATOMS: atom_id res chain seq x y z
N MET A 1 -9.71 -15.15 13.78
CA MET A 1 -9.06 -15.69 12.55
C MET A 1 -7.60 -15.29 12.62
N ALA A 2 -6.67 -16.22 12.86
CA ALA A 2 -5.27 -15.88 13.11
C ALA A 2 -4.47 -15.87 11.81
N GLU A 3 -4.00 -14.68 11.45
CA GLU A 3 -3.04 -14.45 10.37
C GLU A 3 -1.75 -14.00 11.00
N HIS A 4 -0.70 -14.80 10.84
CA HIS A 4 0.65 -14.44 11.27
C HIS A 4 1.48 -14.12 10.04
N ILE A 5 2.35 -13.13 10.13
CA ILE A 5 3.41 -12.84 9.17
C ILE A 5 4.72 -12.90 9.95
N LEU A 6 5.65 -13.73 9.49
CA LEU A 6 6.99 -13.84 10.05
C LEU A 6 8.01 -13.60 8.94
N CYS A 7 8.84 -12.58 9.09
CA CYS A 7 9.99 -12.30 8.24
C CYS A 7 11.27 -12.60 9.03
N ILE A 8 12.13 -13.46 8.48
CA ILE A 8 13.39 -13.90 9.08
C ILE A 8 14.54 -13.72 8.09
N THR A 9 15.76 -13.49 8.59
CA THR A 9 16.98 -13.46 7.77
C THR A 9 17.29 -14.83 7.18
N ALA A 10 17.71 -14.86 5.92
CA ALA A 10 18.08 -16.07 5.18
C ALA A 10 19.25 -16.87 5.78
N SER A 11 20.28 -16.18 6.27
CA SER A 11 21.56 -16.78 6.65
C SER A 11 21.63 -17.25 8.11
N GLY A 12 20.74 -16.77 8.98
CA GLY A 12 20.80 -17.05 10.41
C GLY A 12 19.46 -17.21 11.12
N GLY A 13 18.33 -17.12 10.42
CA GLY A 13 17.01 -17.29 11.00
C GLY A 13 16.61 -16.25 12.04
N ILE A 14 17.30 -15.10 12.07
CA ILE A 14 16.98 -14.02 13.01
C ILE A 14 15.65 -13.40 12.59
N PRO A 15 14.63 -13.35 13.48
CA PRO A 15 13.36 -12.71 13.17
C PRO A 15 13.58 -11.21 12.97
N LEU A 16 13.21 -10.69 11.79
CA LEU A 16 13.25 -9.27 11.44
C LEU A 16 11.92 -8.58 11.78
N LEU A 17 10.81 -9.25 11.47
CA LEU A 17 9.47 -8.72 11.70
C LEU A 17 8.50 -9.86 11.99
N THR A 18 7.70 -9.70 13.03
CA THR A 18 6.58 -10.58 13.34
C THR A 18 5.33 -9.72 13.47
N ARG A 19 4.34 -9.95 12.61
CA ARG A 19 3.03 -9.29 12.67
C ARG A 19 1.94 -10.32 12.80
N THR A 20 0.87 -9.95 13.47
CA THR A 20 -0.26 -10.82 13.72
C THR A 20 -1.51 -9.97 13.64
N LYS A 21 -2.57 -10.51 13.03
CA LYS A 21 -3.86 -9.82 12.93
C LYS A 21 -4.34 -9.39 14.33
N PRO A 22 -4.91 -8.18 14.48
CA PRO A 22 -5.46 -7.72 15.76
C PRO A 22 -6.39 -8.77 16.39
N GLY A 23 -6.25 -8.98 17.71
CA GLY A 23 -7.03 -9.97 18.46
C GLY A 23 -6.48 -11.40 18.43
N CYS A 24 -5.35 -11.67 17.77
CA CYS A 24 -4.67 -12.97 17.81
C CYS A 24 -3.38 -12.91 18.61
N SER A 25 -3.05 -14.01 19.31
CA SER A 25 -1.81 -14.11 20.10
C SER A 25 -0.59 -14.20 19.18
N PRO A 26 0.54 -13.55 19.52
CA PRO A 26 1.76 -13.65 18.71
C PRO A 26 2.30 -15.08 18.71
N LEU A 27 3.07 -15.42 17.66
CA LEU A 27 3.79 -16.70 17.60
C LEU A 27 4.81 -16.79 18.74
N SER A 28 4.84 -17.93 19.42
CA SER A 28 5.83 -18.18 20.47
C SER A 28 7.23 -18.40 19.87
N PHE A 29 8.26 -18.06 20.64
CA PHE A 29 9.66 -18.24 20.22
C PHE A 29 9.99 -19.68 19.76
N PRO A 30 9.52 -20.75 20.44
CA PRO A 30 9.75 -22.12 19.96
C PRO A 30 9.13 -22.40 18.59
N VAL A 31 7.96 -21.84 18.29
CA VAL A 31 7.30 -22.02 16.98
C VAL A 31 8.08 -21.31 15.88
N VAL A 32 8.55 -20.09 16.14
CA VAL A 32 9.42 -19.36 15.21
C VAL A 32 10.70 -20.16 14.93
N GLY A 33 11.35 -20.69 15.96
CA GLY A 33 12.54 -21.52 15.82
C GLY A 33 12.29 -22.80 15.02
N ALA A 34 11.17 -23.49 15.25
CA ALA A 34 10.81 -24.70 14.52
C ALA A 34 10.55 -24.43 13.03
N LEU A 35 9.83 -23.35 12.71
CA LEU A 35 9.57 -22.94 11.32
C LEU A 35 10.87 -22.61 10.57
N ASN A 36 11.81 -21.93 11.24
CA ASN A 36 13.14 -21.69 10.71
C ASN A 36 13.94 -22.99 10.52
N GLY A 37 13.87 -23.91 11.49
CA GLY A 37 14.54 -25.21 11.39
C GLY A 37 14.07 -26.04 10.19
N VAL A 38 12.76 -26.08 9.93
CA VAL A 38 12.18 -26.72 8.75
C VAL A 38 12.70 -26.08 7.46
N HIS A 39 12.73 -24.74 7.42
CA HIS A 39 13.28 -24.01 6.27
C HIS A 39 14.74 -24.36 6.01
N MET A 40 15.60 -24.27 7.03
CA MET A 40 17.03 -24.56 6.93
C MET A 40 17.31 -26.01 6.55
N PHE A 41 16.52 -26.96 7.05
CA PHE A 41 16.66 -28.38 6.70
C PHE A 41 16.46 -28.64 5.20
N ALA A 42 15.48 -27.97 4.59
CA ALA A 42 15.21 -28.07 3.16
C ALA A 42 16.26 -27.31 2.33
N ALA A 43 16.63 -26.09 2.75
CA ALA A 43 17.63 -25.28 2.08
C ALA A 43 19.00 -25.99 2.00
N ASN A 44 19.42 -26.68 3.07
CA ASN A 44 20.66 -27.48 3.10
C ASN A 44 20.65 -28.70 2.17
N ARG A 45 19.52 -29.00 1.53
CA ARG A 45 19.36 -30.09 0.55
C ARG A 45 19.00 -29.57 -0.84
N ASP A 46 19.15 -28.27 -1.07
CA ASP A 46 18.73 -27.59 -2.30
C ASP A 46 17.23 -27.80 -2.62
N VAL A 47 16.41 -28.02 -1.59
CA VAL A 47 14.96 -28.18 -1.71
C VAL A 47 14.26 -26.88 -1.37
N LYS A 48 13.42 -26.41 -2.30
CA LYS A 48 12.56 -25.24 -2.09
C LYS A 48 11.26 -25.63 -1.40
N LEU A 49 11.09 -25.20 -0.15
CA LEU A 49 9.79 -25.27 0.53
C LEU A 49 8.84 -24.24 -0.06
N LEU A 50 7.63 -24.70 -0.43
CA LEU A 50 6.57 -23.85 -0.99
C LEU A 50 5.45 -23.66 0.03
N SER A 51 4.80 -24.75 0.42
CA SER A 51 3.71 -24.73 1.39
C SER A 51 3.56 -26.06 2.12
N THR A 52 2.84 -26.04 3.24
CA THR A 52 2.37 -27.24 3.95
C THR A 52 1.02 -26.97 4.60
N LEU A 53 0.31 -28.05 4.90
CA LEU A 53 -0.94 -28.04 5.65
C LEU A 53 -0.75 -28.85 6.92
N THR A 54 -1.00 -28.22 8.06
CA THR A 54 -0.89 -28.87 9.37
C THR A 54 -2.18 -28.65 10.15
N GLY A 55 -3.03 -29.67 10.22
CA GLY A 55 -4.36 -29.57 10.80
C GLY A 55 -5.22 -28.54 10.05
N ASN A 56 -5.69 -27.52 10.76
CA ASN A 56 -6.45 -26.40 10.18
C ASN A 56 -5.57 -25.20 9.80
N LYS A 57 -4.25 -25.35 9.69
CA LYS A 57 -3.33 -24.25 9.38
C LYS A 57 -2.66 -24.49 8.04
N ARG A 58 -2.75 -23.50 7.15
CA ARG A 58 -1.96 -23.43 5.92
C ARG A 58 -0.72 -22.60 6.17
N ILE A 59 0.41 -23.09 5.69
CA ILE A 59 1.71 -22.48 5.85
C ILE A 59 2.36 -22.32 4.49
N VAL A 60 2.77 -21.10 4.14
CA VAL A 60 3.43 -20.82 2.86
C VAL A 60 4.76 -20.14 3.12
N TRP A 61 5.82 -20.62 2.48
CA TRP A 61 7.15 -20.04 2.51
C TRP A 61 7.43 -19.32 1.22
N LYS A 62 7.93 -18.09 1.34
CA LYS A 62 8.45 -17.35 0.21
C LYS A 62 9.83 -16.80 0.48
N VAL A 63 10.72 -17.13 -0.45
CA VAL A 63 12.11 -16.69 -0.47
C VAL A 63 12.19 -15.37 -1.19
N PHE A 64 12.61 -14.33 -0.49
CA PHE A 64 13.12 -13.11 -1.09
C PHE A 64 14.62 -13.06 -0.81
N GLN A 65 15.38 -12.37 -1.67
CA GLN A 65 16.85 -12.42 -1.77
C GLN A 65 17.60 -12.69 -0.45
N VAL A 66 17.20 -12.05 0.66
CA VAL A 66 17.84 -12.20 1.98
C VAL A 66 16.86 -12.44 3.14
N SER A 67 15.56 -12.55 2.86
CA SER A 67 14.55 -12.78 3.88
C SER A 67 13.45 -13.71 3.41
N TYR A 68 12.96 -14.56 4.30
CA TYR A 68 11.83 -15.42 3.99
C TYR A 68 10.63 -15.01 4.82
N THR A 69 9.48 -14.90 4.16
CA THR A 69 8.23 -14.56 4.82
C THR A 69 7.33 -15.78 4.88
N TYR A 70 6.79 -16.06 6.05
CA TYR A 70 5.77 -17.09 6.27
C TYR A 70 4.44 -16.44 6.63
N SER A 71 3.33 -17.04 6.17
CA SER A 71 2.03 -16.78 6.76
C SER A 71 1.24 -18.04 7.12
N SER A 72 0.71 -18.03 8.34
CA SER A 72 -0.25 -19.01 8.86
C SER A 72 -1.65 -18.46 8.66
N ARG A 73 -2.56 -19.24 8.10
CA ARG A 73 -4.00 -18.91 8.13
C ARG A 73 -4.82 -20.13 8.49
N ASN A 74 -5.93 -19.92 9.20
CA ASN A 74 -6.92 -20.99 9.36
C ASN A 74 -7.42 -21.39 7.97
N SER A 75 -7.34 -22.67 7.63
CA SER A 75 -7.77 -23.21 6.35
C SER A 75 -9.29 -23.19 6.25
N SER A 76 -9.87 -22.07 5.81
CA SER A 76 -11.19 -22.10 5.16
C SER A 76 -11.03 -22.69 3.76
N SER A 77 -12.11 -23.26 3.20
CA SER A 77 -12.14 -23.81 1.84
C SER A 77 -11.79 -22.79 0.75
N THR A 78 -11.76 -21.50 1.07
CA THR A 78 -11.58 -20.39 0.13
C THR A 78 -10.14 -19.86 0.03
N ILE A 79 -9.25 -20.19 0.97
CA ILE A 79 -7.90 -19.61 1.04
C ILE A 79 -6.87 -20.56 0.42
N THR A 80 -6.29 -20.14 -0.70
CA THR A 80 -5.30 -20.89 -1.47
C THR A 80 -3.86 -20.43 -1.17
N ASP A 81 -2.89 -21.24 -1.59
CA ASP A 81 -1.47 -20.86 -1.54
C ASP A 81 -1.18 -19.62 -2.38
N ALA A 82 -1.94 -19.38 -3.45
CA ALA A 82 -1.81 -18.20 -4.29
C ALA A 82 -2.17 -16.92 -3.54
N HIS A 83 -3.26 -16.93 -2.76
CA HIS A 83 -3.65 -15.78 -1.94
C HIS A 83 -2.58 -15.41 -0.91
N ILE A 84 -2.03 -16.42 -0.22
CA ILE A 84 -0.97 -16.21 0.76
C ILE A 84 0.32 -15.76 0.06
N SER A 85 0.67 -16.37 -1.07
CA SER A 85 1.86 -15.98 -1.83
C SER A 85 1.80 -14.53 -2.31
N ARG A 86 0.62 -14.06 -2.73
CA ARG A 86 0.37 -12.65 -3.09
C ARG A 86 0.52 -11.73 -1.88
N LEU A 87 -0.04 -12.10 -0.73
CA LEU A 87 0.16 -11.37 0.52
C LEU A 87 1.65 -11.22 0.85
N LEU A 88 2.42 -12.30 0.75
CA LEU A 88 3.86 -12.27 1.04
C LEU A 88 4.64 -11.38 0.05
N GLU A 89 4.25 -11.35 -1.23
CA GLU A 89 4.80 -10.39 -2.22
C GLU A 89 4.48 -8.95 -1.82
N ASN A 90 3.21 -8.65 -1.54
CA ASN A 90 2.78 -7.32 -1.16
C ASN A 90 3.51 -6.84 0.10
N VAL A 91 3.69 -7.71 1.10
CA VAL A 91 4.50 -7.42 2.29
C VAL A 91 5.95 -7.14 1.93
N PHE A 92 6.60 -7.98 1.12
CA PHE A 92 7.99 -7.75 0.72
C PHE A 92 8.16 -6.42 -0.01
N HIS A 93 7.25 -6.11 -0.94
CA HIS A 93 7.29 -4.87 -1.70
C HIS A 93 7.02 -3.66 -0.79
N SER A 94 6.17 -3.79 0.23
CA SER A 94 6.00 -2.79 1.29
C SER A 94 7.28 -2.57 2.11
N LEU A 95 8.05 -3.63 2.39
CA LEU A 95 9.36 -3.47 3.04
C LEU A 95 10.30 -2.68 2.13
N VAL A 96 10.46 -3.10 0.88
CA VAL A 96 11.29 -2.36 -0.10
C VAL A 96 10.83 -0.91 -0.20
N PHE A 97 9.53 -0.67 -0.25
CA PHE A 97 8.94 0.65 -0.41
C PHE A 97 9.30 1.65 0.70
N LEU A 98 9.48 1.20 1.94
CA LEU A 98 9.78 2.09 3.08
C LEU A 98 11.22 1.98 3.60
N THR A 99 11.96 0.91 3.27
CA THR A 99 13.35 0.71 3.73
C THR A 99 14.38 0.67 2.61
N GLY A 100 13.98 0.42 1.37
CA GLY A 100 14.90 0.24 0.24
C GLY A 100 15.42 -1.19 0.12
N LEU A 101 15.66 -1.64 -1.11
CA LEU A 101 16.08 -3.01 -1.40
C LEU A 101 17.51 -3.30 -0.92
N GLN A 102 18.41 -2.31 -0.99
CA GLN A 102 19.79 -2.45 -0.56
C GLN A 102 19.91 -2.77 0.95
N GLU A 103 19.11 -2.12 1.80
CA GLU A 103 19.12 -2.37 3.25
C GLU A 103 18.58 -3.77 3.59
N LEU A 104 17.63 -4.29 2.79
CA LEU A 104 17.09 -5.64 2.95
C LEU A 104 18.04 -6.73 2.46
N THR A 105 18.87 -6.42 1.46
CA THR A 105 19.79 -7.37 0.83
C THR A 105 21.20 -7.37 1.43
N ASN A 106 21.66 -6.24 1.96
CA ASN A 106 22.97 -6.12 2.58
C ASN A 106 22.82 -5.71 4.04
N ILE A 107 22.30 -6.64 4.86
CA ILE A 107 22.01 -6.38 6.27
C ILE A 107 23.32 -6.23 7.07
N GLN A 108 23.71 -4.99 7.31
CA GLN A 108 24.90 -4.66 8.14
C GLN A 108 24.58 -4.67 9.63
N ASN A 109 23.40 -4.16 10.02
CA ASN A 109 22.97 -4.08 11.41
C ASN A 109 21.50 -4.50 11.55
N VAL A 110 21.29 -5.69 12.12
CA VAL A 110 19.95 -6.29 12.29
C VAL A 110 19.05 -5.46 13.20
N ASP A 111 19.57 -4.90 14.29
CA ASP A 111 18.76 -4.14 15.25
C ASP A 111 18.31 -2.79 14.70
N ARG A 112 19.18 -2.13 13.92
CA ARG A 112 18.81 -0.95 13.14
C ARG A 112 17.72 -1.30 12.13
N LEU A 113 17.92 -2.35 11.33
CA LEU A 113 16.93 -2.75 10.33
C LEU A 113 15.57 -3.07 10.96
N LYS A 114 15.54 -3.81 12.08
CA LYS A 114 14.30 -4.06 12.85
C LYS A 114 13.59 -2.76 13.24
N LYS A 115 14.34 -1.74 13.67
CA LYS A 115 13.77 -0.44 14.02
C LYS A 115 13.15 0.23 12.81
N ASP A 116 13.83 0.21 11.68
CA ASP A 116 13.38 0.86 10.44
C ASP A 116 12.13 0.14 9.87
N LEU A 117 12.09 -1.20 9.93
CA LEU A 117 10.94 -2.02 9.52
C LEU A 117 9.67 -1.77 10.34
N ARG A 118 9.75 -1.15 11.53
CA ARG A 118 8.54 -0.79 12.30
C ARG A 118 7.65 0.21 11.57
N SER A 119 8.21 1.03 10.69
CA SER A 119 7.45 1.95 9.84
C SER A 119 6.49 1.21 8.90
N CYS A 120 6.81 -0.04 8.53
CA CYS A 120 6.00 -0.86 7.65
C CYS A 120 4.78 -1.48 8.35
N ASN A 121 4.70 -1.43 9.68
CA ASN A 121 3.67 -2.12 10.44
C ASN A 121 2.25 -1.66 10.06
N SER A 122 2.03 -0.35 9.95
CA SER A 122 0.72 0.20 9.57
C SER A 122 0.30 -0.28 8.18
N LEU A 123 1.23 -0.30 7.23
CA LEU A 123 0.99 -0.78 5.88
C LEU A 123 0.70 -2.29 5.86
N ILE A 124 1.45 -3.08 6.61
CA ILE A 124 1.22 -4.53 6.72
C ILE A 124 -0.13 -4.84 7.36
N ASP A 125 -0.51 -4.08 8.38
CA ASP A 125 -1.80 -4.24 9.06
C ASP A 125 -2.97 -4.06 8.08
N THR A 126 -2.84 -3.18 7.07
CA THR A 126 -3.87 -3.03 6.03
C THR A 126 -4.10 -4.26 5.16
N TYR A 127 -3.12 -5.16 5.04
CA TYR A 127 -3.30 -6.42 4.31
C TYR A 127 -3.91 -7.51 5.19
N LEU A 128 -3.70 -7.42 6.50
CA LEU A 128 -4.25 -8.35 7.49
C LEU A 128 -5.68 -7.98 7.89
N ASP A 129 -6.02 -6.70 7.76
CA ASP A 129 -7.37 -6.19 7.97
C ASP A 129 -8.21 -6.25 6.68
N THR A 130 -9.52 -6.21 6.82
CA THR A 130 -10.45 -6.15 5.67
C THR A 130 -10.56 -4.72 5.20
N ILE A 131 -9.58 -4.25 4.42
CA ILE A 131 -9.70 -2.98 3.70
C ILE A 131 -10.32 -3.24 2.32
N GLU A 132 -11.37 -2.49 1.99
CA GLU A 132 -12.13 -2.54 0.73
C GLU A 132 -11.36 -1.95 -0.48
N MET A 133 -10.06 -2.22 -0.59
CA MET A 133 -9.26 -1.85 -1.75
C MET A 133 -8.80 -3.13 -2.44
N PHE A 134 -8.93 -3.19 -3.77
CA PHE A 134 -8.63 -4.38 -4.55
C PHE A 134 -7.29 -4.29 -5.27
N GLY A 135 -6.57 -3.16 -5.17
CA GLY A 135 -5.35 -2.97 -5.94
C GLY A 135 -4.19 -3.89 -5.56
N ASP A 136 -4.17 -4.42 -4.35
CA ASP A 136 -3.19 -5.42 -3.91
C ASP A 136 -3.42 -6.79 -4.57
N LEU A 137 -4.68 -7.11 -4.91
CA LEU A 137 -5.07 -8.34 -5.62
C LEU A 137 -4.96 -8.18 -7.14
N THR A 138 -5.47 -7.07 -7.67
CA THR A 138 -5.61 -6.84 -9.12
C THR A 138 -4.36 -6.25 -9.76
N GLN A 139 -3.43 -5.71 -8.94
CA GLN A 139 -2.31 -4.92 -9.43
C GLN A 139 -2.77 -3.72 -10.27
N CYS A 140 -3.98 -3.22 -9.99
CA CYS A 140 -4.57 -2.03 -10.59
C CYS A 140 -4.97 -1.10 -9.45
N VAL A 141 -4.66 0.18 -9.53
CA VAL A 141 -4.96 1.08 -8.42
C VAL A 141 -6.45 1.39 -8.36
N ASP A 142 -7.01 1.41 -7.15
CA ASP A 142 -8.40 1.80 -6.94
C ASP A 142 -8.58 3.29 -7.30
N VAL A 143 -9.49 3.57 -8.24
CA VAL A 143 -9.79 4.93 -8.70
C VAL A 143 -11.21 5.33 -8.34
N MET A 144 -11.40 6.63 -8.15
CA MET A 144 -12.69 7.25 -7.90
C MET A 144 -13.15 7.99 -9.14
N LEU A 145 -14.36 7.68 -9.62
CA LEU A 145 -14.96 8.32 -10.77
C LEU A 145 -15.63 9.63 -10.33
N HIS A 146 -15.06 10.76 -10.72
CA HIS A 146 -15.58 12.09 -10.40
C HIS A 146 -15.73 12.94 -11.67
N GLU A 147 -16.85 13.67 -11.79
CA GLU A 147 -17.20 14.46 -12.97
C GLU A 147 -16.17 15.55 -13.26
N ASP A 148 -15.67 16.21 -12.21
CA ASP A 148 -14.66 17.27 -12.31
C ASP A 148 -13.20 16.74 -12.32
N SER A 149 -12.97 15.45 -12.55
CA SER A 149 -11.63 14.84 -12.52
C SER A 149 -10.63 15.54 -13.45
N LYS A 150 -11.06 15.94 -14.66
CA LYS A 150 -10.21 16.68 -15.62
C LYS A 150 -9.80 18.06 -15.11
N LEU A 151 -10.74 18.81 -14.54
CA LEU A 151 -10.45 20.13 -13.97
C LEU A 151 -9.45 20.02 -12.81
N LEU A 152 -9.61 19.00 -11.97
CA LEU A 152 -8.68 18.71 -10.86
C LEU A 152 -7.30 18.25 -11.38
N GLU A 153 -7.25 17.51 -12.49
CA GLU A 153 -6.00 17.10 -13.14
C GLU A 153 -5.19 18.29 -13.68
N GLU A 154 -5.86 19.31 -14.23
CA GLU A 154 -5.22 20.55 -14.68
C GLU A 154 -4.57 21.31 -13.51
N HIS A 155 -5.32 21.49 -12.41
CA HIS A 155 -4.79 22.12 -11.19
C HIS A 155 -3.64 21.30 -10.59
N LEU A 156 -3.77 19.98 -10.57
CA LEU A 156 -2.74 19.06 -10.07
C LEU A 156 -1.46 19.12 -10.90
N THR A 157 -1.58 19.19 -12.22
CA THR A 157 -0.42 19.25 -13.12
C THR A 157 0.34 20.55 -12.91
N ALA A 158 -0.36 21.68 -12.88
CA ALA A 158 0.25 22.98 -12.61
C ALA A 158 0.88 23.04 -11.20
N PHE A 159 0.23 22.45 -10.20
CA PHE A 159 0.76 22.34 -8.84
C PHE A 159 2.03 21.48 -8.77
N ALA A 160 2.04 20.32 -9.44
CA ALA A 160 3.20 19.43 -9.47
C ALA A 160 4.40 20.12 -10.13
N GLU A 161 4.18 20.79 -11.27
CA GLU A 161 5.22 21.56 -11.97
C GLU A 161 5.79 22.69 -11.09
N ALA A 162 4.93 23.42 -10.38
CA ALA A 162 5.36 24.46 -9.45
C ALA A 162 6.12 23.90 -8.24
N ALA A 163 5.85 22.65 -7.87
CA ALA A 163 6.59 21.89 -6.85
C ALA A 163 7.81 21.14 -7.42
N ASP A 164 8.31 21.54 -8.60
CA ASP A 164 9.47 20.94 -9.29
C ASP A 164 9.37 19.42 -9.43
N SER A 165 8.16 18.93 -9.74
CA SER A 165 7.87 17.51 -9.92
C SER A 165 6.97 17.27 -11.12
N THR A 166 7.16 16.12 -11.76
CA THR A 166 6.25 15.63 -12.80
C THR A 166 5.25 14.60 -12.27
N TYR A 167 5.39 14.17 -11.02
CA TYR A 167 4.65 13.06 -10.41
C TYR A 167 3.72 13.61 -9.33
N GLY A 168 2.46 13.85 -9.69
CA GLY A 168 1.42 14.32 -8.76
C GLY A 168 0.18 13.42 -8.79
N CYS A 169 -0.47 13.27 -7.64
CA CYS A 169 -1.71 12.51 -7.51
C CYS A 169 -2.67 13.17 -6.50
N LEU A 170 -3.96 13.17 -6.83
CA LEU A 170 -5.04 13.53 -5.91
C LEU A 170 -5.76 12.26 -5.47
N VAL A 171 -5.89 12.06 -4.16
CA VAL A 171 -6.44 10.86 -3.55
C VAL A 171 -7.56 11.22 -2.59
N ASN A 172 -8.64 10.45 -2.60
CA ASN A 172 -9.73 10.52 -1.62
C ASN A 172 -9.93 9.15 -0.98
N ASN A 173 -9.78 9.04 0.34
CA ASN A 173 -9.92 7.76 1.08
C ASN A 173 -9.12 6.60 0.49
N GLY A 174 -7.89 6.86 0.04
CA GLY A 174 -7.03 5.85 -0.58
C GLY A 174 -7.38 5.50 -2.03
N GLN A 175 -8.33 6.18 -2.67
CA GLN A 175 -8.65 6.02 -4.09
C GLN A 175 -8.12 7.20 -4.91
N VAL A 176 -7.53 6.92 -6.07
CA VAL A 176 -7.00 7.97 -6.96
C VAL A 176 -8.14 8.65 -7.71
N VAL A 177 -8.27 9.97 -7.55
CA VAL A 177 -9.28 10.80 -8.24
C VAL A 177 -8.73 11.24 -9.60
N CYS A 178 -7.52 11.77 -9.62
CA CYS A 178 -6.79 12.17 -10.81
C CYS A 178 -5.28 12.15 -10.52
N ALA A 179 -4.46 12.00 -11.56
CA ALA A 179 -3.01 12.02 -11.43
C ALA A 179 -2.34 12.54 -12.70
N THR A 180 -1.11 13.02 -12.60
CA THR A 180 -0.34 13.49 -13.76
C THR A 180 0.00 12.34 -14.71
N ALA A 181 0.28 12.66 -15.97
CA ALA A 181 0.62 11.65 -16.98
C ALA A 181 1.79 10.73 -16.56
N LYS A 182 2.84 11.29 -15.93
CA LYS A 182 3.99 10.51 -15.46
C LYS A 182 3.65 9.60 -14.28
N TRP A 183 2.71 10.00 -13.42
CA TRP A 183 2.23 9.15 -12.33
C TRP A 183 1.64 7.84 -12.85
N TRP A 184 0.83 7.91 -13.91
CA TRP A 184 0.21 6.72 -14.52
C TRP A 184 1.21 5.75 -15.17
N LEU A 185 2.45 6.19 -15.44
CA LEU A 185 3.51 5.31 -15.97
C LEU A 185 4.08 4.37 -14.91
N LEU A 186 3.90 4.68 -13.62
CA LEU A 186 4.28 3.78 -12.53
C LEU A 186 3.58 2.43 -12.67
N THR A 187 4.23 1.39 -12.15
CA THR A 187 3.63 0.05 -12.16
C THR A 187 2.36 0.01 -11.29
N GLY A 188 1.44 -0.89 -11.62
CA GLY A 188 0.19 -1.03 -10.84
C GLY A 188 0.44 -1.37 -9.37
N LEU A 189 1.52 -2.12 -9.10
CA LEU A 189 2.00 -2.38 -7.75
C LEU A 189 2.40 -1.10 -7.01
N GLU A 190 3.20 -0.25 -7.65
CA GLU A 190 3.66 1.01 -7.05
C GLU A 190 2.51 1.97 -6.79
N LEU A 191 1.58 2.07 -7.75
CA LEU A 191 0.36 2.86 -7.60
C LEU A 191 -0.48 2.37 -6.41
N ALA A 192 -0.70 1.06 -6.30
CA ALA A 192 -1.44 0.46 -5.19
C ALA A 192 -0.74 0.69 -3.84
N LEU A 193 0.59 0.58 -3.77
CA LEU A 193 1.37 0.85 -2.56
C LEU A 193 1.28 2.32 -2.12
N LEU A 194 1.40 3.26 -3.07
CA LEU A 194 1.26 4.69 -2.80
C LEU A 194 -0.12 5.00 -2.23
N SER A 195 -1.18 4.54 -2.91
CA SER A 195 -2.57 4.74 -2.47
C SER A 195 -2.82 4.17 -1.07
N ARG A 196 -2.30 2.98 -0.82
CA ARG A 196 -2.44 2.28 0.46
C ARG A 196 -1.66 2.99 1.57
N LEU A 197 -0.43 3.45 1.33
CA LEU A 197 0.34 4.24 2.30
C LEU A 197 -0.43 5.49 2.70
N ILE A 198 -0.95 6.24 1.72
CA ILE A 198 -1.73 7.46 1.97
C ILE A 198 -2.96 7.16 2.82
N ASN A 199 -3.60 6.01 2.60
CA ASN A 199 -4.74 5.58 3.40
C ASN A 199 -4.38 5.21 4.85
N THR A 200 -3.12 4.82 5.13
CA THR A 200 -2.65 4.59 6.51
C THR A 200 -2.41 5.88 7.30
N LEU A 201 -2.34 7.04 6.63
CA LEU A 201 -2.09 8.32 7.29
C LEU A 201 -3.33 8.76 8.06
N SER A 202 -3.13 9.09 9.34
CA SER A 202 -4.20 9.59 10.21
C SER A 202 -4.87 10.83 9.63
N SER A 203 -6.18 10.97 9.82
CA SER A 203 -6.94 12.15 9.41
C SER A 203 -6.49 13.44 10.11
N SER A 204 -5.72 13.35 11.20
CA SER A 204 -5.12 14.51 11.87
C SER A 204 -3.88 15.08 11.18
N ILE A 205 -3.28 14.33 10.24
CA ILE A 205 -2.08 14.76 9.52
C ILE A 205 -2.49 15.77 8.45
N THR A 206 -1.98 17.00 8.58
CA THR A 206 -2.20 18.08 7.60
C THR A 206 -1.17 18.03 6.47
N SER A 207 0.08 17.74 6.80
CA SER A 207 1.17 17.57 5.84
C SER A 207 2.19 16.54 6.34
N CYS A 208 2.83 15.82 5.42
CA CYS A 208 3.94 14.94 5.76
C CYS A 208 4.94 14.78 4.61
N ASP A 209 6.15 14.40 4.97
CA ASP A 209 7.27 14.14 4.07
C ASP A 209 7.82 12.75 4.40
N ILE A 210 7.61 11.80 3.47
CA ILE A 210 7.90 10.39 3.70
C ILE A 210 8.94 9.93 2.67
N PRO A 211 10.12 9.44 3.10
CA PRO A 211 11.04 8.80 2.19
C PRO A 211 10.44 7.46 1.72
N ILE A 212 10.40 7.25 0.41
CA ILE A 212 9.90 6.03 -0.20
C ILE A 212 10.87 5.53 -1.28
N TYR A 213 10.79 4.25 -1.60
CA TYR A 213 11.50 3.63 -2.72
C TYR A 213 10.48 2.99 -3.63
N LEU A 214 10.65 3.09 -4.95
CA LEU A 214 9.73 2.46 -5.89
C LEU A 214 10.22 1.03 -6.17
N PRO A 215 9.53 -0.05 -5.72
CA PRO A 215 10.11 -1.39 -5.71
C PRO A 215 10.50 -1.95 -7.08
N HIS A 216 9.93 -1.42 -8.16
CA HIS A 216 10.29 -1.82 -9.52
C HIS A 216 11.08 -0.72 -10.24
N SER A 217 10.62 0.52 -10.16
CA SER A 217 11.16 1.64 -10.92
C SER A 217 12.50 2.13 -10.35
N SER A 218 12.68 2.14 -9.03
CA SER A 218 13.89 2.64 -8.38
C SER A 218 14.07 2.10 -6.95
N PRO A 219 14.31 0.77 -6.79
CA PRO A 219 14.28 0.11 -5.48
C PRO A 219 15.43 0.51 -4.53
N ASN A 220 16.48 1.15 -5.05
CA ASN A 220 17.67 1.55 -4.30
C ASN A 220 17.82 3.08 -4.19
N ILE A 221 16.90 3.86 -4.75
CA ILE A 221 16.94 5.32 -4.73
C ILE A 221 15.72 5.83 -3.97
N ALA A 222 15.97 6.56 -2.89
CA ALA A 222 14.93 7.18 -2.10
C ALA A 222 14.35 8.40 -2.83
N HIS A 223 13.03 8.46 -2.91
CA HIS A 223 12.24 9.63 -3.30
C HIS A 223 11.52 10.18 -2.08
N ARG A 224 11.13 11.45 -2.13
CA ARG A 224 10.30 12.06 -1.09
C ARG A 224 8.86 12.13 -1.57
N LEU A 225 7.96 11.48 -0.83
CA LEU A 225 6.53 11.62 -0.99
C LEU A 225 6.04 12.73 -0.07
N LEU A 226 5.72 13.88 -0.65
CA LEU A 226 5.04 14.96 0.06
C LEU A 226 3.55 14.73 -0.04
N VAL A 227 2.85 14.74 1.10
CA VAL A 227 1.39 14.60 1.17
C VAL A 227 0.83 15.80 1.90
N PHE A 228 -0.24 16.39 1.36
CA PHE A 228 -0.96 17.50 1.97
C PHE A 228 -2.46 17.22 1.97
N THR A 229 -3.09 17.38 3.13
CA THR A 229 -4.54 17.27 3.28
C THR A 229 -5.18 18.59 2.85
N LEU A 230 -5.93 18.55 1.74
CA LEU A 230 -6.63 19.72 1.19
C LEU A 230 -8.00 19.90 1.83
N VAL A 231 -8.72 18.78 2.03
CA VAL A 231 -10.02 18.76 2.69
C VAL A 231 -9.99 17.66 3.74
N SER A 232 -10.14 18.04 5.01
CA SER A 232 -10.22 17.09 6.11
C SER A 232 -11.43 16.18 5.97
N GLY A 233 -11.23 14.89 6.20
CA GLY A 233 -12.34 13.94 6.28
C GLY A 233 -13.16 14.11 7.56
N VAL A 234 -14.41 13.65 7.54
CA VAL A 234 -15.27 13.57 8.72
C VAL A 234 -15.30 12.12 9.21
N GLY A 235 -14.98 11.90 10.49
CA GLY A 235 -14.97 10.57 11.09
C GLY A 235 -13.80 9.69 10.64
N VAL A 236 -14.10 8.48 10.15
CA VAL A 236 -13.09 7.46 9.75
C VAL A 236 -12.51 7.73 8.35
N LYS A 237 -13.11 8.65 7.58
CA LYS A 237 -12.64 9.00 6.23
C LYS A 237 -11.38 9.86 6.29
N SER A 238 -10.45 9.61 5.37
CA SER A 238 -9.13 10.25 5.32
C SER A 238 -9.16 11.65 4.67
N GLY A 239 -10.27 12.02 4.02
CA GLY A 239 -10.40 13.28 3.29
C GLY A 239 -9.64 13.28 1.96
N VAL A 240 -9.60 14.45 1.31
CA VAL A 240 -8.93 14.65 0.02
C VAL A 240 -7.51 15.14 0.24
N ARG A 241 -6.55 14.40 -0.31
CA ARG A 241 -5.12 14.69 -0.19
C ARG A 241 -4.46 14.81 -1.55
N VAL A 242 -3.55 15.78 -1.67
CA VAL A 242 -2.63 15.88 -2.81
C VAL A 242 -1.28 15.30 -2.42
N CYS A 243 -0.68 14.56 -3.34
CA CYS A 243 0.59 13.89 -3.17
C CYS A 243 1.53 14.24 -4.32
N VAL A 244 2.80 14.45 -4.03
CA VAL A 244 3.84 14.73 -5.03
C VAL A 244 5.08 13.90 -4.71
N LEU A 245 5.66 13.25 -5.73
CA LEU A 245 6.97 12.61 -5.62
C LEU A 245 8.04 13.59 -6.08
N CYS A 246 8.88 14.03 -5.16
CA CYS A 246 9.95 14.97 -5.45
C CYS A 246 11.32 14.40 -5.04
N GLY A 247 12.36 15.03 -5.56
CA GLY A 247 13.74 14.75 -5.17
C GLY A 247 14.13 15.51 -3.89
N PRO A 248 15.35 16.06 -3.81
CA PRO A 248 15.82 16.79 -2.63
C PRO A 248 15.12 18.13 -2.42
N GLN A 249 14.54 18.72 -3.47
CA GLN A 249 13.72 19.92 -3.43
C GLN A 249 12.35 19.62 -4.03
N PRO A 250 11.29 20.34 -3.65
CA PRO A 250 11.22 21.43 -2.64
C PRO A 250 11.12 20.92 -1.18
N SER A 251 11.17 21.84 -0.21
CA SER A 251 10.92 21.51 1.21
C SER A 251 9.41 21.43 1.49
N LEU A 252 9.03 20.65 2.52
CA LEU A 252 7.62 20.53 2.93
C LEU A 252 6.99 21.90 3.26
N THR A 253 7.74 22.75 3.98
CA THR A 253 7.28 24.08 4.41
C THR A 253 7.08 25.03 3.23
N GLN A 254 8.00 25.02 2.26
CA GLN A 254 7.91 25.87 1.08
C GLN A 254 6.63 25.59 0.28
N VAL A 255 6.34 24.31 0.03
CA VAL A 255 5.11 23.92 -0.69
C VAL A 255 3.88 24.29 0.13
N GLN A 256 3.89 24.03 1.44
CA GLN A 256 2.76 24.28 2.32
C GLN A 256 2.38 25.76 2.39
N GLU A 257 3.36 26.65 2.51
CA GLU A 257 3.12 28.09 2.70
C GLU A 257 2.92 28.84 1.38
N THR A 258 3.53 28.38 0.29
CA THR A 258 3.58 29.15 -0.98
C THR A 258 2.62 28.61 -2.04
N LEU A 259 2.49 27.28 -2.15
CA LEU A 259 1.85 26.63 -3.29
C LEU A 259 0.44 26.12 -2.99
N LEU A 260 0.14 25.71 -1.76
CA LEU A 260 -1.17 25.12 -1.47
C LEU A 260 -2.33 26.11 -1.68
N GLU A 261 -2.24 27.31 -1.10
CA GLU A 261 -3.32 28.28 -1.23
C GLU A 261 -3.45 28.81 -2.67
N SER A 262 -2.32 29.09 -3.33
CA SER A 262 -2.32 29.69 -4.67
C SER A 262 -2.92 28.77 -5.74
N PHE A 263 -2.71 27.46 -5.64
CA PHE A 263 -3.20 26.50 -6.65
C PHE A 263 -4.55 25.87 -6.30
N TRP A 264 -4.90 25.69 -5.02
CA TRP A 264 -6.11 24.94 -4.65
C TRP A 264 -7.29 25.81 -4.22
N ARG A 265 -7.10 27.11 -3.98
CA ARG A 265 -8.16 28.01 -3.52
C ARG A 265 -9.32 28.15 -4.52
N SER A 266 -9.02 28.22 -5.82
CA SER A 266 -10.04 28.27 -6.88
C SER A 266 -10.85 26.98 -6.99
N ALA A 267 -10.23 25.83 -6.70
CA ALA A 267 -10.83 24.51 -6.80
C ALA A 267 -11.47 24.02 -5.49
N MET A 268 -11.49 24.82 -4.42
CA MET A 268 -11.92 24.38 -3.09
C MET A 268 -13.34 23.82 -3.05
N ASN A 269 -14.28 24.46 -3.76
CA ASN A 269 -15.67 23.95 -3.85
C ASN A 269 -15.73 22.58 -4.54
N THR A 270 -14.91 22.37 -5.58
CA THR A 270 -14.80 21.10 -6.28
C THR A 270 -14.18 20.02 -5.39
N LEU A 271 -13.14 20.36 -4.63
CA LEU A 271 -12.50 19.45 -3.67
C LEU A 271 -13.47 19.05 -2.56
N GLN A 272 -14.28 19.98 -2.05
CA GLN A 272 -15.31 19.67 -1.06
C GLN A 272 -16.37 18.72 -1.62
N ARG A 273 -16.84 18.92 -2.85
CA ARG A 273 -17.75 17.96 -3.52
C ARG A 273 -17.09 16.59 -3.68
N CYS A 274 -15.82 16.56 -4.10
CA CYS A 274 -15.05 15.32 -4.22
C CYS A 274 -14.93 14.57 -2.89
N ALA A 275 -14.71 15.28 -1.78
CA ALA A 275 -14.57 14.67 -0.45
C ALA A 275 -15.83 13.91 0.01
N HIS A 276 -17.01 14.41 -0.39
CA HIS A 276 -18.30 13.83 -0.01
C HIS A 276 -18.84 12.83 -1.04
N SER A 277 -18.21 12.74 -2.22
CA SER A 277 -18.66 11.88 -3.31
C SER A 277 -18.34 10.41 -3.03
N HIS A 278 -19.15 9.53 -3.61
CA HIS A 278 -18.93 8.08 -3.61
C HIS A 278 -17.89 7.69 -4.68
N THR A 279 -17.28 6.51 -4.55
CA THR A 279 -16.35 5.94 -5.54
C THR A 279 -16.91 6.00 -6.96
N ILE A 280 -18.22 5.79 -7.09
CA ILE A 280 -18.98 5.80 -8.34
C ILE A 280 -20.10 6.83 -8.20
N PRO A 281 -20.39 7.62 -9.25
CA PRO A 281 -21.51 8.57 -9.25
C PRO A 281 -22.86 7.92 -8.90
N ASP A 282 -23.66 8.60 -8.08
CA ASP A 282 -24.98 8.12 -7.65
C ASP A 282 -25.92 7.71 -8.80
N PRO A 283 -25.98 8.41 -9.95
CA PRO A 283 -26.82 7.99 -11.07
C PRO A 283 -26.47 6.59 -11.56
N LEU A 284 -25.18 6.24 -11.59
CA LEU A 284 -24.74 4.89 -11.98
C LEU A 284 -25.14 3.86 -10.91
N ILE A 285 -25.02 4.19 -9.63
CA ILE A 285 -25.44 3.30 -8.53
C ILE A 285 -26.94 2.99 -8.62
N GLN A 286 -27.77 3.98 -8.94
CA GLN A 286 -29.23 3.84 -9.07
C GLN A 286 -29.65 2.96 -10.26
N THR A 287 -28.83 2.90 -11.32
CA THR A 287 -29.10 2.04 -12.48
C THR A 287 -28.78 0.56 -12.24
N LEU A 288 -28.05 0.22 -11.17
CA LEU A 288 -27.62 -1.15 -10.93
C LEU A 288 -28.78 -2.03 -10.43
N PRO A 289 -28.96 -3.25 -11.00
CA PRO A 289 -30.01 -4.16 -10.58
C PRO A 289 -30.00 -4.42 -9.06
N SER A 290 -31.17 -4.41 -8.42
CA SER A 290 -31.32 -4.71 -6.99
C SER A 290 -30.61 -6.01 -6.49
N PRO A 291 -30.58 -7.14 -7.24
CA PRO A 291 -29.89 -8.34 -6.78
C PRO A 291 -28.36 -8.28 -6.87
N LEU A 292 -27.78 -7.26 -7.49
CA LEU A 292 -26.33 -7.13 -7.61
C LEU A 292 -25.73 -6.75 -6.23
N LEU A 293 -24.96 -7.67 -5.64
CA LEU A 293 -24.26 -7.44 -4.36
C LEU A 293 -23.08 -6.47 -4.50
N GLY A 294 -22.48 -6.41 -5.69
CA GLY A 294 -21.35 -5.55 -5.98
C GLY A 294 -20.73 -5.87 -7.33
N PHE A 295 -19.76 -5.06 -7.74
CA PHE A 295 -18.95 -5.31 -8.93
C PHE A 295 -17.52 -4.80 -8.72
N LEU A 296 -16.61 -5.36 -9.52
CA LEU A 296 -15.23 -4.93 -9.65
C LEU A 296 -14.94 -4.80 -11.14
N LEU A 297 -14.67 -3.58 -11.59
CA LEU A 297 -14.23 -3.29 -12.95
C LEU A 297 -12.72 -3.11 -12.93
N ILE A 298 -12.02 -3.82 -13.81
CA ILE A 298 -10.56 -3.79 -13.91
C ILE A 298 -10.18 -3.40 -15.33
N ASP A 299 -9.52 -2.27 -15.47
CA ASP A 299 -8.85 -1.85 -16.68
C ASP A 299 -7.38 -2.24 -16.57
N THR A 300 -7.02 -3.38 -17.17
CA THR A 300 -5.66 -3.92 -17.12
C THR A 300 -4.68 -3.12 -17.98
N GLU A 301 -5.16 -2.41 -18.99
CA GLU A 301 -4.31 -1.61 -19.88
C GLU A 301 -3.84 -0.35 -19.16
N ASN A 302 -4.78 0.36 -18.51
CA ASN A 302 -4.48 1.57 -17.74
C ASN A 302 -4.13 1.30 -16.27
N ARG A 303 -4.22 0.05 -15.82
CA ARG A 303 -3.94 -0.40 -14.44
C ARG A 303 -4.80 0.30 -13.40
N ARG A 304 -6.10 0.42 -13.69
CA ARG A 304 -7.10 1.09 -12.84
C ARG A 304 -8.21 0.12 -12.48
N CYS A 305 -8.71 0.17 -11.26
CA CYS A 305 -9.89 -0.58 -10.88
C CYS A 305 -10.91 0.29 -10.14
N VAL A 306 -12.18 -0.06 -10.30
CA VAL A 306 -13.30 0.58 -9.62
C VAL A 306 -14.15 -0.53 -9.01
N SER A 307 -14.46 -0.41 -7.73
CA SER A 307 -15.30 -1.38 -7.02
C SER A 307 -16.48 -0.71 -6.34
N LEU A 308 -17.61 -1.41 -6.35
CA LEU A 308 -18.76 -1.13 -5.52
C LEU A 308 -19.14 -2.41 -4.78
N MET A 309 -19.29 -2.34 -3.47
CA MET A 309 -19.96 -3.37 -2.68
C MET A 309 -21.16 -2.71 -2.02
N ARG A 310 -22.34 -3.32 -2.14
CA ARG A 310 -23.51 -2.88 -1.37
C ARG A 310 -23.34 -3.35 0.08
N PRO A 311 -23.64 -2.48 1.07
CA PRO A 311 -23.59 -2.84 2.49
C PRO A 311 -24.57 -3.94 2.86
#